data_AF-A0A0D1L1V8-F1
#
_entry.id   AF-A0A0D1L1V8-F1
#
_cell.length_a   1.000
_cell.length_b   1.000
_cell.length_c   1.000
_cell.angle_alpha   90.00
_cell.angle_beta   90.00
_cell.angle_gamma   90.00
#
_symmetry.space_group_name_H-M   'P 1'
#
loop_
_entity.id
_entity.type
_entity.pdbx_description
1 polymer ?
#
loop_
_entity_poly.entity_id
_entity_poly.type
_entity_poly.pdbx_seq_one_letter_code
_entity_poly.pdbx_strand_id
1 'polypeptide(L)'
;MANQTHTLCQIENNRNKQPDYDTLYKIFQKLGIEEERIEDYLDHFGYWSPEKWEHAEAEAQKERQKQLYNDPSYIERELKYLDNDVVSRNRSRISNNGFDLIKEKSNEYMGEVAEVLENIVYEPSGKGFEIVSGLNKLTGEMILNKQLFNFTSKLFNSDLPRLDEQGMLKVLKTVIEETNRINKEKTAFGKPKKLSHLKV
;
A
#
# COMPACT_ATOMS: atom_id res chain seq x y z
N MET A 1 26.50 16.78 41.89
CA MET A 1 25.17 17.25 42.36
C MET A 1 24.92 18.76 42.13
N ALA A 2 25.92 19.60 41.86
CA ALA A 2 25.74 21.06 41.73
C ALA A 2 25.03 21.56 40.43
N ASN A 3 25.04 20.79 39.33
CA ASN A 3 24.52 21.26 38.04
C ASN A 3 22.99 21.23 37.90
N GLN A 4 22.27 20.42 38.68
CA GLN A 4 20.85 20.15 38.44
C GLN A 4 19.90 21.03 39.26
N THR A 5 20.33 21.50 40.43
CA THR A 5 19.59 22.49 41.24
C THR A 5 19.50 23.84 40.52
N HIS A 6 20.53 24.16 39.75
CA HIS A 6 20.58 25.36 38.90
C HIS A 6 19.51 25.33 37.79
N THR A 7 19.26 24.16 37.19
CA THR A 7 18.25 24.00 36.12
C THR A 7 16.82 24.15 36.63
N LEU A 8 16.50 23.60 37.81
CA LEU A 8 15.17 23.75 38.41
C LEU A 8 14.87 25.23 38.76
N CYS A 9 15.84 25.91 39.39
CA CYS A 9 15.71 27.34 39.67
C CYS A 9 15.63 28.19 38.39
N GLN A 10 16.23 27.78 37.29
CA GLN A 10 16.10 28.49 36.01
C GLN A 10 14.72 28.34 35.39
N ILE A 11 14.06 27.19 35.55
CA ILE A 11 12.68 26.96 35.11
C ILE A 11 11.71 27.75 35.99
N GLU A 12 11.85 27.67 37.32
CA GLU A 12 11.00 28.40 38.27
C GLU A 12 11.11 29.93 38.12
N ASN A 13 12.30 30.45 37.81
CA ASN A 13 12.53 31.87 37.54
C ASN A 13 12.26 32.28 36.09
N ASN A 14 11.64 31.42 35.28
CA ASN A 14 11.24 31.70 33.89
C ASN A 14 12.42 32.06 32.96
N ARG A 15 13.64 31.62 33.33
CA ARG A 15 14.89 31.81 32.57
C ARG A 15 15.13 30.68 31.55
N ASN A 16 14.58 29.50 31.81
CA ASN A 16 14.49 28.42 30.83
C ASN A 16 13.02 28.18 30.46
N LYS A 17 12.60 28.72 29.31
CA LYS A 17 11.19 28.71 28.87
C LYS A 17 10.80 27.45 28.08
N GLN A 18 11.76 26.63 27.68
CA GLN A 18 11.55 25.41 26.91
C GLN A 18 12.53 24.33 27.39
N PRO A 19 12.32 23.77 28.59
CA PRO A 19 13.11 22.62 29.04
C PRO A 19 12.83 21.40 28.13
N ASP A 20 13.88 20.66 27.78
CA ASP A 20 13.75 19.43 27.00
C ASP A 20 13.08 18.30 27.81
N TYR A 21 12.58 17.28 27.09
CA TYR A 21 11.87 16.12 27.66
C TYR A 21 12.70 15.44 28.77
N ASP A 22 13.99 15.19 28.54
CA ASP A 22 14.88 14.52 29.51
C ASP A 22 15.06 15.33 30.80
N THR A 23 15.13 16.66 30.67
CA THR A 23 15.24 17.58 31.79
C THR A 23 13.96 17.56 32.62
N LEU A 24 12.79 17.60 31.98
CA LEU A 24 11.51 17.50 32.69
C LEU A 24 11.32 16.12 33.31
N TYR A 25 11.63 15.04 32.61
CA TYR A 25 11.51 13.68 33.12
C TYR A 25 12.30 13.49 34.43
N LYS A 26 13.55 13.98 34.47
CA LYS A 26 14.41 13.95 35.68
C LYS A 26 13.87 14.83 36.81
N ILE A 27 13.16 15.90 36.50
CA ILE A 27 12.50 16.77 37.50
C ILE A 27 11.31 16.04 38.11
N PHE A 28 10.43 15.46 37.29
CA PHE A 28 9.25 14.71 37.73
C PHE A 28 9.64 13.49 38.58
N GLN A 29 10.71 12.78 38.22
CA GLN A 29 11.28 11.69 39.05
C GLN A 29 11.69 12.19 40.44
N LYS A 30 12.32 13.36 40.53
CA LYS A 30 12.76 13.94 41.82
C LYS A 30 11.61 14.51 42.66
N LEU A 31 10.53 14.92 42.02
CA LEU A 31 9.29 15.34 42.69
C LEU A 31 8.52 14.14 43.28
N GLY A 32 9.00 12.90 43.05
CA GLY A 32 8.42 11.69 43.59
C GLY A 32 7.20 11.20 42.80
N ILE A 33 7.07 11.62 41.54
CA ILE A 33 6.02 11.11 40.66
C ILE A 33 6.44 9.71 40.19
N GLU A 34 5.49 8.76 40.27
CA GLU A 34 5.69 7.38 39.83
C GLU A 34 6.12 7.36 38.36
N GLU A 35 7.18 6.61 38.04
CA GLU A 35 7.82 6.59 36.71
C GLU A 35 6.81 6.30 35.59
N GLU A 36 5.86 5.39 35.85
CA GLU A 36 4.77 5.03 34.95
C GLU A 36 3.84 6.20 34.60
N ARG A 37 3.76 7.22 35.47
CA ARG A 37 2.86 8.37 35.31
C ARG A 37 3.57 9.60 34.76
N ILE A 38 4.89 9.63 34.80
CA ILE A 38 5.68 10.80 34.34
C ILE A 38 5.39 11.08 32.86
N GLU A 39 5.33 10.03 32.03
CA GLU A 39 5.02 10.16 30.61
C GLU A 39 3.65 10.82 30.37
N ASP A 40 2.62 10.44 31.13
CA ASP A 40 1.27 11.01 30.99
C ASP A 40 1.25 12.50 31.32
N TYR A 41 2.00 12.91 32.34
CA TYR A 41 2.14 14.32 32.69
C TYR A 41 2.90 15.09 31.62
N LEU A 42 4.00 14.56 31.10
CA LEU A 42 4.79 15.22 30.05
C LEU A 42 3.97 15.37 28.76
N ASP A 43 3.19 14.34 28.39
CA ASP A 43 2.28 14.36 27.25
C ASP A 43 1.20 15.44 27.41
N HIS A 44 0.61 15.58 28.61
CA HIS A 44 -0.36 16.64 28.92
C HIS A 44 0.20 18.06 28.71
N PHE A 45 1.50 18.26 28.94
CA PHE A 45 2.19 19.53 28.69
C PHE A 45 2.77 19.67 27.28
N GLY A 46 2.54 18.69 26.38
CA GLY A 46 2.99 18.71 24.99
C GLY A 46 4.44 18.28 24.79
N TYR A 47 5.04 17.59 25.77
CA TYR A 47 6.39 17.04 25.69
C TYR A 47 6.32 15.54 25.43
N TRP A 48 6.48 15.15 24.17
CA TRP A 48 6.51 13.74 23.78
C TRP A 48 7.91 13.16 23.89
N SER A 49 7.97 11.88 24.29
CA SER A 49 9.20 11.11 24.17
C SER A 49 9.60 10.95 22.70
N PRO A 50 10.89 10.74 22.40
CA PRO A 50 11.35 10.44 21.04
C PRO A 50 10.59 9.27 20.41
N GLU A 51 10.29 8.22 21.18
CA GLU A 51 9.54 7.05 20.72
C GLU A 51 8.08 7.40 20.34
N LYS A 52 7.40 8.23 21.14
CA LYS A 52 6.05 8.72 20.80
C LYS A 52 6.06 9.60 19.55
N TRP A 53 7.10 10.42 19.36
CA TRP A 53 7.30 11.22 18.14
C TRP A 53 7.42 10.35 16.89
N GLU A 54 8.28 9.33 16.93
CA GLU A 54 8.50 8.42 15.80
C GLU A 54 7.23 7.64 15.45
N HIS A 55 6.49 7.17 16.45
CA HIS A 55 5.21 6.49 16.23
C HIS A 55 4.14 7.41 15.63
N ALA A 56 4.00 8.63 16.16
CA ALA A 56 3.03 9.60 15.64
C ALA A 56 3.37 10.03 14.21
N GLU A 57 4.65 10.20 13.90
CA GLU A 57 5.10 10.55 12.55
C GLU A 57 4.90 9.40 11.56
N ALA A 58 5.17 8.15 11.97
CA ALA A 58 4.91 6.96 11.17
C ALA A 58 3.41 6.79 10.86
N GLU A 59 2.54 7.00 11.84
CA GLU A 59 1.08 6.95 11.65
C GLU A 59 0.60 8.11 10.77
N ALA A 60 1.09 9.33 10.98
CA ALA A 60 0.79 10.47 10.11
C ALA A 60 1.27 10.24 8.67
N GLN A 61 2.41 9.57 8.48
CA GLN A 61 2.92 9.21 7.16
C GLN A 61 2.05 8.14 6.49
N LYS A 62 1.61 7.11 7.23
CA LYS A 62 0.63 6.13 6.73
C LYS A 62 -0.68 6.81 6.32
N GLU A 63 -1.17 7.75 7.12
CA GLU A 63 -2.42 8.45 6.84
C GLU A 63 -2.29 9.37 5.62
N ARG A 64 -1.17 10.10 5.49
CA ARG A 64 -0.84 10.85 4.26
C ARG A 64 -0.80 9.93 3.04
N GLN A 65 -0.15 8.77 3.13
CA GLN A 65 -0.14 7.81 2.02
C GLN A 65 -1.54 7.32 1.67
N LYS A 66 -2.37 6.96 2.65
CA LYS A 66 -3.77 6.58 2.41
C LYS A 66 -4.55 7.68 1.71
N GLN A 67 -4.38 8.94 2.11
CA GLN A 67 -5.04 10.09 1.48
C GLN A 67 -4.57 10.31 0.05
N LEU A 68 -3.27 10.16 -0.23
CA LEU A 68 -2.72 10.20 -1.58
C LEU A 68 -3.28 9.08 -2.47
N TYR A 69 -3.33 7.84 -1.99
CA TYR A 69 -3.88 6.72 -2.76
C TYR A 69 -5.41 6.77 -2.93
N ASN A 70 -6.12 7.53 -2.10
CA ASN A 70 -7.55 7.77 -2.23
C ASN A 70 -7.89 8.98 -3.13
N ASP A 71 -6.90 9.76 -3.58
CA ASP A 71 -7.07 10.87 -4.52
C ASP A 71 -7.06 10.34 -5.97
N PRO A 72 -8.18 10.42 -6.71
CA PRO A 72 -8.24 9.97 -8.10
C PRO A 72 -7.21 10.67 -9.00
N SER A 73 -6.88 11.93 -8.71
CA SER A 73 -5.92 12.71 -9.49
C SER A 73 -4.47 12.25 -9.28
N TYR A 74 -4.18 11.62 -8.15
CA TYR A 74 -2.88 11.02 -7.88
C TYR A 74 -2.71 9.73 -8.69
N ILE A 75 -3.72 8.85 -8.67
CA ILE A 75 -3.72 7.61 -9.46
C ILE A 75 -3.59 7.92 -10.96
N GLU A 76 -4.33 8.90 -11.47
CA GLU A 76 -4.24 9.31 -12.87
C GLU A 76 -2.85 9.85 -13.25
N ARG A 77 -2.21 10.62 -12.35
CA ARG A 77 -0.84 11.09 -12.54
C ARG A 77 0.16 9.93 -12.56
N GLU A 78 0.04 9.02 -11.61
CA GLU A 78 0.89 7.82 -11.50
C GLU A 78 0.81 6.94 -12.77
N LEU A 79 -0.41 6.73 -13.30
CA LEU A 79 -0.62 6.00 -14.56
C LEU A 79 0.01 6.71 -15.77
N LYS A 80 0.00 8.05 -15.79
CA LYS A 80 0.62 8.86 -16.86
C LYS A 80 2.15 8.81 -16.83
N TYR A 81 2.76 8.75 -15.64
CA TYR A 81 4.22 8.62 -15.51
C TYR A 81 4.72 7.24 -15.95
N LEU A 82 3.97 6.17 -15.67
CA LEU A 82 4.30 4.82 -16.16
C LEU A 82 4.40 4.76 -17.69
N ASP A 83 3.47 5.42 -18.38
CA ASP A 83 3.40 5.48 -19.84
C ASP A 83 4.69 6.11 -20.42
N ASN A 84 5.23 7.13 -19.77
CA ASN A 84 6.50 7.76 -20.17
C ASN A 84 7.72 6.86 -19.93
N ASP A 85 7.71 6.07 -18.86
CA ASP A 85 8.87 5.29 -18.41
C ASP A 85 9.03 3.97 -19.17
N VAL A 86 7.93 3.33 -19.55
CA VAL A 86 7.92 2.17 -20.46
C VAL A 86 8.37 2.59 -21.86
N VAL A 87 7.87 3.73 -22.34
CA VAL A 87 8.22 4.27 -23.65
C VAL A 87 9.69 4.69 -23.70
N SER A 88 10.26 5.23 -22.63
CA SER A 88 11.67 5.65 -22.57
C SER A 88 12.62 4.44 -22.55
N ARG A 89 12.32 3.39 -21.76
CA ARG A 89 13.15 2.18 -21.66
C ARG A 89 13.23 1.37 -22.95
N ASN A 90 12.16 1.36 -23.74
CA ASN A 90 12.09 0.54 -24.96
C ASN A 90 12.36 1.32 -26.25
N ARG A 91 12.41 2.67 -26.21
CA ARG A 91 12.62 3.52 -27.40
C ARG A 91 13.91 3.21 -28.15
N SER A 92 15.00 2.95 -27.41
CA SER A 92 16.33 2.66 -27.97
C SER A 92 16.41 1.27 -28.63
N ARG A 93 15.60 0.30 -28.19
CA ARG A 93 15.56 -1.06 -28.76
C ARG A 93 14.60 -1.17 -29.95
N ILE A 94 13.46 -0.48 -29.90
CA ILE A 94 12.48 -0.46 -31.00
C ILE A 94 13.04 0.26 -32.23
N SER A 95 13.86 1.30 -32.03
CA SER A 95 14.41 2.14 -33.11
C SER A 95 15.45 1.46 -34.01
N ASN A 96 16.06 0.34 -33.56
CA ASN A 96 17.23 -0.22 -34.26
C ASN A 96 16.98 -1.56 -34.96
N ASN A 97 15.98 -2.37 -34.55
CA ASN A 97 15.50 -3.58 -35.25
C ASN A 97 14.28 -4.18 -34.52
N GLY A 98 13.15 -3.45 -34.47
CA GLY A 98 11.95 -3.88 -33.74
C GLY A 98 11.39 -5.25 -34.17
N PHE A 99 11.61 -5.66 -35.42
CA PHE A 99 11.11 -6.94 -35.95
C PHE A 99 11.84 -8.16 -35.38
N ASP A 100 13.16 -8.07 -35.19
CA ASP A 100 13.96 -9.15 -34.59
C ASP A 100 13.62 -9.33 -33.12
N LEU A 101 13.42 -8.22 -32.39
CA LEU A 101 13.00 -8.25 -30.98
C LEU A 101 11.61 -8.87 -30.81
N ILE A 102 10.67 -8.55 -31.71
CA ILE A 102 9.34 -9.18 -31.70
C ILE A 102 9.49 -10.69 -31.91
N LYS A 103 10.29 -11.12 -32.89
CA LYS A 103 10.49 -12.54 -33.20
C LYS A 103 11.15 -13.31 -32.05
N GLU A 104 12.22 -12.75 -31.47
CA GLU A 104 12.93 -13.30 -30.31
C GLU A 104 11.97 -13.46 -29.12
N LYS A 105 11.29 -12.38 -28.73
CA LYS A 105 10.37 -12.39 -27.58
C LYS A 105 9.14 -13.24 -27.82
N SER A 106 8.65 -13.33 -29.05
CA SER A 106 7.52 -14.20 -29.39
C SER A 106 7.89 -15.67 -29.19
N ASN A 107 9.10 -16.08 -29.59
CA ASN A 107 9.55 -17.46 -29.40
C ASN A 107 9.77 -17.79 -27.92
N GLU A 108 10.38 -16.88 -27.16
CA GLU A 108 10.58 -17.00 -25.71
C GLU A 108 9.24 -17.16 -24.98
N TYR A 109 8.31 -16.22 -25.18
CA TYR A 109 7.01 -16.25 -24.50
C TYR A 109 6.13 -17.42 -24.96
N MET A 110 6.20 -17.86 -26.21
CA MET A 110 5.48 -19.07 -26.64
C MET A 110 5.99 -20.32 -25.92
N GLY A 111 7.30 -20.42 -25.66
CA GLY A 111 7.88 -21.51 -24.88
C GLY A 111 7.38 -21.51 -23.43
N GLU A 112 7.42 -20.35 -22.78
CA GLU A 112 6.95 -20.19 -21.39
C GLU A 112 5.44 -20.48 -21.26
N VAL A 113 4.62 -20.01 -22.21
CA VAL A 113 3.18 -20.30 -22.22
C VAL A 113 2.91 -21.80 -22.40
N ALA A 114 3.68 -22.49 -23.25
CA ALA A 114 3.54 -23.93 -23.43
C ALA A 114 3.87 -24.69 -22.14
N GLU A 115 4.96 -24.33 -21.45
CA GLU A 115 5.35 -24.93 -20.17
C GLU A 115 4.29 -24.69 -19.08
N VAL A 116 3.73 -23.48 -19.01
CA VAL A 116 2.63 -23.18 -18.08
C VAL A 116 1.40 -24.03 -18.39
N LEU A 117 1.04 -24.19 -19.67
CA LEU A 117 -0.09 -25.02 -20.09
C LEU A 117 0.12 -26.50 -19.77
N GLU A 118 1.33 -27.04 -19.97
CA GLU A 118 1.66 -28.42 -19.61
C GLU A 118 1.51 -28.66 -18.10
N ASN A 119 1.96 -27.72 -17.28
CA ASN A 119 1.79 -27.80 -15.83
C ASN A 119 0.33 -27.69 -15.39
N ILE A 120 -0.47 -26.86 -16.08
CA ILE A 120 -1.90 -26.67 -15.81
C ILE A 120 -2.74 -27.91 -16.16
N VAL A 121 -2.34 -28.73 -17.13
CA VAL A 121 -3.05 -29.98 -17.50
C VAL A 121 -3.21 -30.92 -16.29
N TYR A 122 -2.29 -30.86 -15.33
CA TYR A 122 -2.33 -31.67 -14.12
C TYR A 122 -3.11 -31.03 -12.95
N GLU A 123 -3.64 -29.82 -13.12
CA GLU A 123 -4.49 -29.13 -12.14
C GLU A 123 -5.95 -29.58 -12.30
N PRO A 124 -6.52 -30.34 -11.35
CA PRO A 124 -7.80 -31.03 -11.53
C PRO A 124 -9.03 -30.11 -11.53
N SER A 125 -8.91 -28.85 -11.09
CA SER A 125 -10.04 -27.92 -11.06
C SER A 125 -10.34 -27.27 -12.41
N GLY A 126 -9.43 -27.38 -13.39
CA GLY A 126 -9.57 -26.76 -14.71
C GLY A 126 -9.43 -25.23 -14.71
N LYS A 127 -9.28 -24.60 -13.54
CA LYS A 127 -9.15 -23.15 -13.39
C LYS A 127 -7.91 -22.59 -14.06
N GLY A 128 -6.85 -23.39 -14.19
CA GLY A 128 -5.67 -22.97 -14.93
C GLY A 128 -5.99 -22.62 -16.40
N PHE A 129 -6.87 -23.38 -17.06
CA PHE A 129 -7.30 -23.05 -18.43
C PHE A 129 -8.16 -21.79 -18.50
N GLU A 130 -8.99 -21.55 -17.49
CA GLU A 130 -9.76 -20.30 -17.38
C GLU A 130 -8.84 -19.08 -17.23
N ILE A 131 -7.76 -19.21 -16.44
CA ILE A 131 -6.75 -18.14 -16.29
C ILE A 131 -6.09 -17.84 -17.63
N VAL A 132 -5.63 -18.86 -18.36
CA VAL A 132 -4.97 -18.66 -19.67
C VAL A 132 -5.93 -18.04 -20.68
N SER A 133 -7.19 -18.51 -20.72
CA SER A 133 -8.23 -17.93 -21.58
C SER A 133 -8.49 -16.45 -21.24
N GLY A 134 -8.59 -16.14 -19.95
CA GLY A 134 -8.76 -14.77 -19.46
C GLY A 134 -7.59 -13.86 -19.82
N LEU A 135 -6.35 -14.32 -19.68
CA LEU A 135 -5.15 -13.58 -20.07
C LEU A 135 -5.13 -13.31 -21.57
N ASN A 136 -5.46 -14.28 -22.41
CA ASN A 136 -5.52 -14.09 -23.86
C ASN A 136 -6.59 -13.07 -24.28
N LYS A 137 -7.75 -13.09 -23.62
CA LYS A 137 -8.81 -12.09 -23.86
C LYS A 137 -8.33 -10.69 -23.44
N LEU A 138 -7.74 -10.59 -22.25
CA LEU A 138 -7.22 -9.34 -21.69
C LEU A 138 -6.15 -8.73 -22.61
N THR A 139 -5.19 -9.52 -23.09
CA THR A 139 -4.15 -9.02 -24.01
C THR A 139 -4.72 -8.53 -25.33
N GLY A 140 -5.73 -9.21 -25.88
CA GLY A 140 -6.45 -8.75 -27.06
C GLY A 140 -7.16 -7.40 -26.86
N GLU A 141 -7.87 -7.24 -25.74
CA GLU A 141 -8.60 -6.00 -25.44
C GLU A 141 -7.69 -4.80 -25.16
N MET A 142 -6.51 -5.04 -24.56
CA MET A 142 -5.52 -3.99 -24.27
C MET A 142 -5.01 -3.28 -25.53
N ILE A 143 -4.99 -3.95 -26.69
CA ILE A 143 -4.50 -3.37 -27.96
C ILE A 143 -5.29 -2.11 -28.34
N LEU A 144 -6.58 -2.10 -28.06
CA LEU A 144 -7.50 -1.02 -28.46
C LEU A 144 -7.91 -0.12 -27.28
N ASN A 145 -7.55 -0.50 -26.05
CA ASN A 145 -7.95 0.22 -24.84
C ASN A 145 -6.74 0.65 -24.01
N LYS A 146 -6.33 1.92 -24.19
CA LYS A 146 -5.19 2.51 -23.47
C LYS A 146 -5.36 2.51 -21.94
N GLN A 147 -6.58 2.75 -21.45
CA GLN A 147 -6.83 2.76 -20.00
C GLN A 147 -6.63 1.37 -19.41
N LEU A 148 -7.15 0.34 -20.08
CA LEU A 148 -6.98 -1.06 -19.69
C LEU A 148 -5.50 -1.48 -19.76
N PHE A 149 -4.77 -1.06 -20.79
CA PHE A 149 -3.33 -1.30 -20.89
C PHE A 149 -2.55 -0.72 -19.70
N ASN A 150 -2.80 0.55 -19.36
CA ASN A 150 -2.12 1.22 -18.25
C ASN A 150 -2.46 0.60 -16.89
N PHE A 151 -3.74 0.29 -16.66
CA PHE A 151 -4.19 -0.41 -15.45
C PHE A 151 -3.47 -1.76 -15.29
N THR A 152 -3.52 -2.58 -16.35
CA THR A 152 -2.97 -3.94 -16.33
C THR A 152 -1.45 -3.91 -16.16
N SER A 153 -0.76 -3.00 -16.85
CA SER A 153 0.68 -2.79 -16.70
C SER A 153 1.06 -2.42 -15.27
N LYS A 154 0.34 -1.50 -14.62
CA LYS A 154 0.60 -1.15 -13.21
C LYS A 154 0.34 -2.33 -12.28
N LEU A 155 -0.76 -3.06 -12.50
CA LEU A 155 -1.16 -4.20 -11.67
C LEU A 155 -0.10 -5.31 -11.71
N PHE A 156 0.33 -5.75 -12.89
CA PHE A 156 1.29 -6.85 -13.03
C PHE A 156 2.75 -6.44 -12.81
N ASN A 157 3.11 -5.16 -12.98
CA ASN A 157 4.43 -4.66 -12.56
C ASN A 157 4.53 -4.40 -11.05
N SER A 158 3.42 -4.51 -10.32
CA SER A 158 3.43 -4.46 -8.86
C SER A 158 3.86 -5.82 -8.30
N ASP A 159 4.46 -5.82 -7.10
CA ASP A 159 4.88 -7.04 -6.42
C ASP A 159 3.67 -7.75 -5.80
N LEU A 160 2.77 -8.27 -6.65
CA LEU A 160 1.55 -8.98 -6.25
C LEU A 160 1.81 -10.13 -5.26
N PRO A 161 2.91 -10.91 -5.37
CA PRO A 161 3.23 -11.93 -4.38
C PRO A 161 3.44 -11.43 -2.95
N ARG A 162 3.69 -10.13 -2.73
CA ARG A 162 3.78 -9.53 -1.39
C ARG A 162 2.43 -9.24 -0.74
N LEU A 163 1.32 -9.38 -1.47
CA LEU A 163 0.00 -9.21 -0.87
C LEU A 163 -0.26 -10.34 0.11
N ASP A 164 -0.52 -9.97 1.37
CA ASP A 164 -1.04 -10.91 2.35
C ASP A 164 -2.50 -11.30 2.03
N GLU A 165 -3.03 -12.29 2.75
CA GLU A 165 -4.38 -12.79 2.53
C GLU A 165 -5.44 -11.68 2.61
N GLN A 166 -5.29 -10.75 3.56
CA GLN A 166 -6.21 -9.63 3.72
C GLN A 166 -6.16 -8.67 2.52
N GLY A 167 -4.95 -8.36 2.04
CA GLY A 167 -4.73 -7.55 0.84
C GLY A 167 -5.34 -8.19 -0.40
N MET A 168 -5.13 -9.50 -0.60
CA MET A 168 -5.72 -10.26 -1.70
C MET A 168 -7.26 -10.23 -1.65
N LEU A 169 -7.86 -10.47 -0.47
CA LEU A 169 -9.31 -10.41 -0.29
C LEU A 169 -9.88 -9.00 -0.55
N LYS A 170 -9.16 -7.96 -0.16
CA LYS A 170 -9.57 -6.57 -0.42
C LYS A 170 -9.61 -6.28 -1.92
N VAL A 171 -8.58 -6.67 -2.67
CA VAL A 171 -8.54 -6.49 -4.13
C VAL A 171 -9.70 -7.24 -4.80
N LEU A 172 -9.89 -8.53 -4.45
CA LEU A 172 -10.98 -9.34 -4.99
C LEU A 172 -12.35 -8.73 -4.72
N LYS A 173 -12.57 -8.27 -3.48
CA LYS A 173 -13.82 -7.61 -3.09
C LYS A 173 -14.08 -6.36 -3.93
N THR A 174 -13.09 -5.50 -4.10
CA THR A 174 -13.22 -4.29 -4.91
C THR A 174 -13.52 -4.61 -6.38
N VAL A 175 -12.86 -5.62 -6.96
CA VAL A 175 -13.15 -6.08 -8.33
C VAL A 175 -14.60 -6.53 -8.45
N ILE A 176 -15.08 -7.37 -7.52
CA ILE A 176 -16.46 -7.86 -7.50
C ILE A 176 -17.45 -6.70 -7.36
N GLU A 177 -17.21 -5.76 -6.46
CA GLU A 177 -18.08 -4.59 -6.25
C GLU A 177 -18.19 -3.74 -7.51
N GLU A 178 -17.08 -3.48 -8.21
CA GLU A 178 -17.06 -2.71 -9.45
C GLU A 178 -17.72 -3.45 -10.63
N THR A 179 -17.49 -4.76 -10.77
CA THR A 179 -18.20 -5.58 -11.78
C THR A 179 -19.71 -5.55 -11.56
N ASN A 180 -20.14 -5.71 -10.31
CA ASN A 180 -21.55 -5.63 -9.93
C ASN A 180 -22.14 -4.23 -10.22
N ARG A 181 -21.40 -3.16 -9.89
CA ARG A 181 -21.80 -1.78 -10.19
C ARG A 181 -22.02 -1.56 -11.69
N ILE A 182 -21.13 -2.08 -12.54
CA ILE A 182 -21.24 -1.99 -14.00
C ILE A 182 -22.44 -2.80 -14.51
N ASN A 183 -22.61 -4.04 -14.03
CA ASN A 183 -23.69 -4.93 -14.46
C ASN A 183 -25.06 -4.53 -13.87
N LYS A 184 -25.11 -3.54 -12.95
CA LYS A 184 -26.29 -3.21 -12.13
C LYS A 184 -26.80 -4.40 -11.31
N GLU A 185 -25.96 -5.41 -11.12
CA GLU A 185 -26.24 -6.61 -10.36
C GLU A 185 -25.85 -6.38 -8.90
N LYS A 186 -26.59 -6.97 -7.95
CA LYS A 186 -26.14 -7.08 -6.55
C LYS A 186 -25.34 -8.37 -6.44
N THR A 187 -24.28 -8.35 -5.63
CA THR A 187 -23.28 -9.41 -5.42
C THR A 187 -23.79 -10.86 -5.57
N ALA A 188 -22.89 -11.81 -5.88
CA ALA A 188 -23.18 -13.26 -5.85
C ALA A 188 -23.70 -13.80 -4.48
N PHE A 189 -23.77 -12.96 -3.45
CA PHE A 189 -24.42 -13.23 -2.15
C PHE A 189 -25.57 -12.26 -1.81
N GLY A 190 -26.11 -11.54 -2.79
CA GLY A 190 -27.43 -10.88 -2.79
C GLY A 190 -27.86 -10.18 -1.50
N LYS A 191 -27.31 -9.00 -1.18
CA LYS A 191 -27.57 -8.17 0.03
C LYS A 191 -27.08 -8.80 1.36
N PRO A 192 -26.79 -8.00 2.42
CA PRO A 192 -26.54 -8.57 3.75
C PRO A 192 -27.77 -9.34 4.24
N LYS A 193 -27.57 -10.60 4.63
CA LYS A 193 -28.53 -11.42 5.37
C LYS A 193 -28.62 -10.87 6.81
N LYS A 194 -29.81 -10.47 7.27
CA LYS A 194 -30.04 -10.21 8.71
C LYS A 194 -29.88 -11.52 9.48
N LEU A 195 -28.97 -11.57 10.46
CA LEU A 195 -28.90 -12.65 11.44
C LEU A 195 -29.99 -12.45 12.50
N SER A 196 -31.12 -13.13 12.35
CA SER A 196 -32.11 -13.28 13.43
C SER A 196 -31.75 -14.49 14.29
N HIS A 197 -31.30 -14.22 15.53
CA HIS A 197 -31.13 -15.14 16.66
C HIS A 197 -29.92 -16.09 16.64
N LEU A 198 -28.78 -15.61 17.16
CA LEU A 198 -28.01 -16.43 18.09
C LEU A 198 -28.57 -16.15 19.48
N LYS A 199 -29.37 -17.10 19.98
CA LYS A 199 -29.47 -17.32 21.43
C LYS A 199 -28.12 -17.88 21.87
N VAL A 200 -27.48 -17.19 22.80
CA VAL A 200 -26.93 -17.83 23.99
C VAL A 200 -27.76 -17.31 25.15
#